data_AF-A0A969IM72-F1
#
_entry.id   AF-A0A969IM72-F1
#
_cell.length_a   1.000
_cell.length_b   1.000
_cell.length_c   1.000
_cell.angle_alpha   90.00
_cell.angle_beta   90.00
_cell.angle_gamma   90.00
#
_symmetry.space_group_name_H-M   'P 1'
#
loop_
_entity.id
_entity.type
_entity.pdbx_description
1 polymer ?
#
loop_
_entity_poly.entity_id
_entity_poly.type
_entity_poly.pdbx_seq_one_letter_code
_entity_poly.pdbx_strand_id
1 'polypeptide(L)'
;MEAKRRGDEGLVAGEPRFGFTVSKQVGKAVERNRIRRRLKAAVRDVARDCARSDFDYVLIARRAALDVGFAALVTDLIKAFERIHAMLGEGQQSRAARSRMRGS
;
A
#
# COMPACT_ATOMS: atom_id res chain seq x y z
N MET A 1 -2.60 3.46 -6.61
CA MET A 1 -2.81 3.62 -5.16
C MET A 1 -2.90 5.11 -4.91
N GLU A 2 -3.79 5.52 -4.03
CA GLU A 2 -3.92 6.91 -3.60
C GLU A 2 -3.69 6.95 -2.09
N ALA A 3 -3.07 8.03 -1.59
CA ALA A 3 -2.86 8.24 -0.16
C ALA A 3 -3.27 9.66 0.20
N LYS A 4 -4.01 9.78 1.30
CA LYS A 4 -4.42 11.07 1.85
C LYS A 4 -3.87 11.19 3.26
N ARG A 5 -3.26 12.33 3.58
CA ARG A 5 -2.82 12.64 4.94
C ARG A 5 -4.05 12.87 5.80
N ARG A 6 -4.11 12.24 6.97
CA ARG A 6 -5.22 12.41 7.91
C ARG A 6 -5.11 13.82 8.52
N GLY A 7 -6.19 14.60 8.46
CA GLY A 7 -6.33 15.85 9.21
C GLY A 7 -6.64 15.57 10.67
N ASP A 8 -6.34 16.52 11.56
CA ASP A 8 -6.29 16.39 13.03
C ASP A 8 -7.61 16.00 13.73
N GLU A 9 -8.70 15.81 12.99
CA GLU A 9 -10.02 15.47 13.55
C GLU A 9 -10.11 13.99 13.93
N GLY A 10 -9.74 13.69 15.18
CA GLY A 10 -9.96 12.39 15.82
C GLY A 10 -8.67 11.58 15.99
N LEU A 11 -7.69 12.17 16.68
CA LEU A 11 -6.46 11.52 17.14
C LEU A 11 -6.77 10.40 18.15
N VAL A 12 -7.03 9.21 17.64
CA VAL A 12 -6.28 8.06 18.15
C VAL A 12 -5.11 7.87 17.20
N ALA A 13 -3.89 7.78 17.74
CA ALA A 13 -2.72 7.26 17.04
C ALA A 13 -3.01 5.80 16.66
N GLY A 14 -3.84 5.62 15.65
CA GLY A 14 -4.44 4.36 15.26
C GLY A 14 -3.73 3.78 14.04
N GLU A 15 -3.78 2.45 13.94
CA GLU A 15 -3.20 1.69 12.83
C GLU A 15 -3.52 2.29 11.44
N PRO A 16 -2.59 2.16 10.49
CA PRO A 16 -2.78 2.62 9.12
C PRO A 16 -4.06 2.02 8.54
N ARG A 17 -4.88 2.89 7.92
CA ARG A 17 -6.17 2.48 7.35
C ARG A 17 -5.99 2.17 5.87
N PHE A 18 -6.60 1.07 5.44
CA PHE A 18 -6.53 0.59 4.06
C PHE A 18 -7.93 0.43 3.47
N GLY A 19 -8.26 1.29 2.51
CA GLY A 19 -9.42 1.14 1.63
C GLY A 19 -9.07 0.28 0.41
N PHE A 20 -9.97 -0.63 0.03
CA PHE A 20 -9.79 -1.47 -1.16
C PHE A 20 -10.92 -1.24 -2.16
N THR A 21 -10.61 -0.57 -3.27
CA THR A 21 -11.54 -0.33 -4.37
C THR A 21 -11.25 -1.32 -5.49
N VAL A 22 -12.24 -2.13 -5.85
CA VAL A 22 -12.12 -3.09 -6.96
C VAL A 22 -13.05 -2.63 -8.08
N SER A 23 -12.50 -2.33 -9.26
CA SER A 23 -13.31 -1.89 -10.40
C SER A 23 -14.31 -2.98 -10.83
N LYS A 24 -15.50 -2.59 -11.29
CA LYS A 24 -16.49 -3.52 -11.86
C LYS A 24 -15.93 -4.29 -13.07
N GLN A 25 -14.97 -3.71 -13.80
CA GLN A 25 -14.32 -4.30 -14.99
C GLN A 25 -13.40 -5.49 -14.67
N VAL A 26 -13.13 -5.75 -13.39
CA VAL A 26 -12.24 -6.83 -12.94
C VAL A 26 -12.82 -8.22 -13.25
N GLY A 27 -14.15 -8.37 -13.25
CA GLY A 27 -14.80 -9.65 -13.52
C GLY A 27 -15.94 -9.96 -12.56
N LYS A 28 -16.26 -11.25 -12.43
CA LYS A 28 -17.36 -11.76 -11.59
C LYS A 28 -17.07 -11.53 -10.10
N ALA A 29 -18.10 -11.64 -9.25
CA ALA A 29 -17.98 -11.40 -7.82
C ALA A 29 -16.86 -12.22 -7.14
N VAL A 30 -16.66 -13.46 -7.58
CA VAL A 30 -15.62 -14.37 -7.06
C VAL A 30 -14.21 -13.83 -7.35
N GLU A 31 -13.96 -13.35 -8.57
CA GLU A 31 -12.67 -12.77 -8.98
C GLU A 31 -12.37 -11.50 -8.17
N ARG A 32 -13.38 -10.63 -8.01
CA ARG A 32 -13.26 -9.42 -7.18
C ARG A 32 -12.93 -9.75 -5.73
N ASN A 33 -13.60 -10.75 -5.15
CA ASN A 33 -13.33 -11.21 -3.79
C ASN A 33 -11.94 -11.83 -3.66
N ARG A 34 -11.49 -12.59 -4.67
CA ARG A 34 -10.15 -13.20 -4.69
C ARG A 34 -9.06 -12.12 -4.68
N ILE A 35 -9.17 -11.10 -5.51
CA ILE A 35 -8.19 -10.00 -5.51
C ILE A 35 -8.24 -9.22 -4.20
N ARG A 36 -9.44 -8.92 -3.69
CA ARG A 36 -9.57 -8.21 -2.40
C ARG A 36 -8.87 -8.98 -1.28
N ARG A 37 -9.02 -10.31 -1.22
CA ARG A 37 -8.32 -11.16 -0.25
C ARG A 37 -6.81 -11.17 -0.47
N ARG A 38 -6.33 -11.30 -1.71
CA ARG A 38 -4.89 -11.24 -2.03
C ARG A 38 -4.26 -9.90 -1.67
N LEU A 39 -4.90 -8.80 -2.03
CA LEU A 39 -4.42 -7.46 -1.69
C LEU A 39 -4.39 -7.25 -0.19
N LYS A 40 -5.42 -7.69 0.54
CA LYS A 40 -5.43 -7.59 2.01
C LYS A 40 -4.29 -8.41 2.64
N ALA A 41 -3.95 -9.57 2.07
CA ALA A 41 -2.81 -10.36 2.52
C ALA A 41 -1.48 -9.64 2.24
N ALA A 42 -1.26 -9.21 1.00
CA ALA A 42 -0.04 -8.48 0.63
C ALA A 42 0.15 -7.21 1.46
N VAL A 43 -0.93 -6.46 1.71
CA VAL A 43 -0.91 -5.28 2.59
C VAL A 43 -0.51 -5.65 4.01
N ARG A 44 -1.06 -6.72 4.61
CA ARG A 44 -0.65 -7.10 5.97
C ARG A 44 0.84 -7.43 6.07
N ASP A 45 1.40 -8.04 5.02
CA ASP A 45 2.81 -8.43 5.01
C ASP A 45 3.74 -7.20 4.94
N VAL A 46 3.35 -6.16 4.19
CA VAL A 46 4.22 -4.97 3.98
C VAL A 46 3.85 -3.77 4.83
N ALA A 47 2.63 -3.68 5.33
CA ALA A 47 2.11 -2.48 6.01
C ALA A 47 2.91 -2.15 7.26
N ARG A 48 3.40 -3.18 7.98
CA ARG A 48 4.21 -2.97 9.19
C ARG A 48 5.49 -2.18 8.91
N ASP A 49 6.12 -2.41 7.76
CA ASP A 49 7.40 -1.81 7.42
C ASP A 49 7.26 -0.58 6.50
N CYS A 50 6.19 -0.54 5.68
CA CYS A 50 6.02 0.46 4.62
C CYS A 50 4.87 1.44 4.86
N ALA A 51 3.87 1.13 5.68
CA ALA A 51 2.72 2.01 5.87
C ALA A 51 2.91 2.92 7.08
N ARG A 52 2.47 4.16 6.96
CA ARG A 52 2.52 5.13 8.04
C ARG A 52 1.13 5.36 8.64
N SER A 53 1.07 5.46 9.96
CA SER A 53 -0.18 5.55 10.74
C SER A 53 -0.95 6.87 10.52
N ASP A 54 -0.28 7.91 10.03
CA ASP A 54 -0.83 9.23 9.70
C ASP A 54 -1.50 9.31 8.31
N PHE A 55 -1.55 8.20 7.57
CA PHE A 55 -2.10 8.14 6.21
C PHE A 55 -3.25 7.15 6.08
N ASP A 56 -4.21 7.55 5.25
CA ASP A 56 -5.25 6.67 4.71
C ASP A 56 -4.85 6.24 3.30
N TYR A 57 -4.68 4.93 3.09
CA TYR A 57 -4.27 4.37 1.81
C TYR A 57 -5.46 3.75 1.08
N VAL A 58 -5.70 4.14 -0.17
CA VAL A 58 -6.70 3.53 -1.04
C VAL A 58 -6.02 2.74 -2.15
N LEU A 59 -6.19 1.41 -2.09
CA LEU A 59 -5.72 0.47 -3.09
C LEU A 59 -6.80 0.25 -4.14
N ILE A 60 -6.50 0.63 -5.38
CA ILE A 60 -7.38 0.42 -6.52
C ILE A 60 -6.90 -0.83 -7.27
N ALA A 61 -7.64 -1.92 -7.13
CA ALA A 61 -7.39 -3.17 -7.84
C ALA A 61 -7.84 -3.06 -9.30
N ARG A 62 -6.91 -3.28 -10.23
CA ARG A 62 -7.19 -3.44 -11.66
C ARG A 62 -7.21 -4.92 -12.03
N ARG A 63 -7.84 -5.25 -13.16
CA ARG A 63 -7.96 -6.64 -13.65
C ARG A 63 -6.62 -7.35 -13.75
N ALA A 64 -5.57 -6.64 -14.20
CA ALA A 64 -4.21 -7.16 -14.30
C ALA A 64 -3.67 -7.75 -12.98
N ALA A 65 -4.19 -7.33 -11.81
CA ALA A 65 -3.80 -7.91 -10.53
C ALA A 65 -4.30 -9.36 -10.32
N LEU A 66 -5.19 -9.89 -11.17
CA LEU A 66 -5.58 -11.30 -11.18
C LEU A 66 -4.46 -12.20 -11.70
N ASP A 67 -3.79 -11.74 -12.75
CA ASP A 67 -2.85 -12.52 -13.54
C ASP A 67 -1.43 -12.44 -12.97
N VAL A 68 -1.17 -11.45 -12.12
CA VAL A 68 0.13 -11.25 -11.46
C VAL A 68 0.31 -12.22 -10.28
N GLY A 69 1.52 -12.78 -10.17
CA GLY A 69 1.92 -13.63 -9.04
C GLY A 69 1.88 -12.87 -7.70
N PHE A 70 1.75 -13.59 -6.58
CA PHE A 70 1.64 -12.92 -5.27
C PHE A 70 2.91 -12.13 -4.90
N ALA A 71 4.09 -12.69 -5.15
CA ALA A 71 5.36 -12.00 -4.92
C ALA A 71 5.51 -10.72 -5.75
N ALA A 72 5.07 -10.77 -7.02
CA ALA A 72 5.05 -9.58 -7.87
C ALA A 72 4.05 -8.54 -7.37
N LEU A 73 2.88 -8.96 -6.89
CA LEU A 73 1.89 -8.07 -6.27
C LEU A 73 2.46 -7.36 -5.02
N VAL A 74 3.19 -8.08 -4.17
CA VAL A 74 3.89 -7.52 -2.99
C VAL A 74 4.95 -6.52 -3.43
N THR A 75 5.75 -6.86 -4.45
CA THR A 75 6.79 -5.98 -4.98
C THR A 75 6.20 -4.68 -5.54
N ASP A 76 5.13 -4.77 -6.32
CA ASP A 76 4.42 -3.61 -6.86
C ASP A 76 3.82 -2.75 -5.76
N LEU A 77 3.35 -3.37 -4.68
CA LEU A 77 2.80 -2.67 -3.52
C LEU A 77 3.88 -1.87 -2.79
N ILE A 78 5.06 -2.46 -2.56
CA ILE A 78 6.22 -1.76 -1.96
C ILE A 78 6.62 -0.56 -2.82
N LYS A 79 6.77 -0.75 -4.14
CA LYS A 79 7.08 0.34 -5.08
C LYS A 79 6.03 1.45 -5.05
N ALA A 80 4.76 1.10 -4.89
CA ALA A 80 3.67 2.06 -4.78
C ALA A 80 3.77 2.92 -3.51
N PHE A 81 4.10 2.31 -2.36
CA PHE A 81 4.38 3.05 -1.12
C PHE A 81 5.56 4.00 -1.29
N GLU A 82 6.69 3.51 -1.80
CA GLU A 82 7.88 4.33 -2.05
C GLU A 82 7.57 5.54 -2.94
N ARG A 83 6.82 5.32 -4.03
CA ARG A 83 6.45 6.39 -4.97
C ARG A 83 5.55 7.43 -4.32
N ILE A 84 4.56 7.01 -3.55
CA ILE A 84 3.64 7.92 -2.86
C ILE A 84 4.39 8.77 -1.82
N HIS A 85 5.25 8.16 -1.00
CA HIS A 85 6.05 8.89 -0.02
C HIS A 85 7.03 9.86 -0.67
N ALA A 86 7.61 9.49 -1.82
CA ALA A 86 8.45 10.39 -2.61
C ALA A 86 7.67 11.59 -3.16
N MET A 87 6.44 11.37 -3.67
CA MET A 87 5.59 12.43 -4.22
C MET A 87 5.05 13.38 -3.15
N LEU A 88 4.85 12.91 -1.92
CA LEU A 88 4.41 13.72 -0.78
C LEU A 88 5.52 14.62 -0.20
N GLY A 89 6.70 14.68 -0.83
CA GLY A 89 7.80 15.57 -0.44
C GLY A 89 8.64 15.04 0.73
N GLU A 90 8.41 13.82 1.19
CA GLU A 90 9.09 13.22 2.35
C GLU A 90 10.15 12.18 1.95
N GLY A 91 10.63 12.21 0.70
CA GLY A 91 11.67 11.31 0.16
C GLY A 91 13.04 11.34 0.87
N GLN A 92 13.20 12.11 1.95
CA GLN A 92 14.42 12.13 2.76
C GLN A 92 14.48 11.03 3.84
N GLN A 93 13.34 10.55 4.37
CA GLN A 93 13.37 9.55 5.45
C GLN A 93 13.74 8.14 4.94
N SER A 94 13.29 7.76 3.74
CA SER A 94 13.61 6.46 3.14
C SER A 94 15.05 6.34 2.62
N ARG A 95 15.73 7.47 2.38
CA ARG A 95 17.17 7.51 2.07
C ARG A 95 18.02 7.34 3.33
N ALA A 96 17.56 7.86 4.47
CA ALA A 96 18.21 7.70 5.77
C ALA A 96 18.15 6.24 6.30
N ALA A 97 17.07 5.50 6.03
CA ALA A 97 16.96 4.08 6.43
C ALA A 97 17.85 3.15 5.59
N ARG A 98 18.02 3.41 4.28
CA ARG A 98 18.92 2.63 3.41
C ARG A 98 20.40 2.90 3.68
N SER A 99 20.75 4.06 4.23
CA SER A 99 22.14 4.42 4.54
C SER A 99 22.71 3.78 5.81
N ARG A 100 21.90 3.11 6.64
CA ARG A 100 22.37 2.43 7.86
C ARG A 100 22.76 0.95 7.66
N MET A 101 22.66 0.41 6.45
CA MET A 101 22.93 -1.03 6.20
C MET A 101 24.12 -1.31 5.27
N ARG A 102 24.93 -0.29 4.94
CA ARG A 102 26.24 -0.45 4.28
C ARG A 102 27.26 0.42 5.01
N GLY A 103 27.84 -0.13 6.06
CA GLY A 103 28.84 0.52 6.89
C GLY A 103 29.28 -0.46 7.97
N SER A 104 29.87 -1.57 7.52
CA SER A 104 30.75 -2.42 8.32
C SER A 104 32.19 -1.96 8.11
#